data_AF-D4MTM3-F1
#
_entry.id   AF-D4MTM3-F1
#
_cell.length_a   1.000
_cell.length_b   1.000
_cell.length_c   1.000
_cell.angle_alpha   90.00
_cell.angle_beta   90.00
_cell.angle_gamma   90.00
#
_symmetry.space_group_name_H-M   'P 1'
#
loop_
_entity.id
_entity.type
_entity.pdbx_description
1 polymer ?
#
loop_
_entity_poly.entity_id
_entity_poly.type
_entity_poly.pdbx_seq_one_letter_code
_entity_poly.pdbx_strand_id
1 'polypeptide(L)' 'MCADDAIEFMMAGATAVTVGTANFHNPYATEEIVKGIEAYMRQYQVEDINSLIGIVK' A
#
# COMPACT_ATOMS: atom_id res chain seq x y z
N MET A 1 2.88 -10.27 0.91
CA MET A 1 2.22 -8.96 0.93
C MET A 1 3.29 -7.93 1.25
N CYS A 2 3.60 -7.10 0.27
CA CYS A 2 4.57 -6.02 0.34
C CYS A 2 3.87 -4.68 0.06
N ALA A 3 4.62 -3.57 0.10
CA ALA A 3 4.07 -2.24 -0.16
C ALA A 3 3.48 -2.12 -1.57
N ASP A 4 4.17 -2.65 -2.59
CA ASP A 4 3.70 -2.67 -3.97
C ASP A 4 2.33 -3.37 -4.10
N ASP A 5 2.16 -4.55 -3.48
CA ASP A 5 0.88 -5.27 -3.48
C ASP A 5 -0.26 -4.39 -2.91
N ALA A 6 0.00 -3.68 -1.80
CA ALA A 6 -1.01 -2.81 -1.18
C ALA A 6 -1.38 -1.63 -2.08
N ILE A 7 -0.39 -1.03 -2.75
CA ILE A 7 -0.60 0.05 -3.71
C ILE A 7 -1.39 -0.44 -4.91
N GLU A 8 -1.08 -1.63 -5.45
CA GLU A 8 -1.83 -2.24 -6.55
C GLU A 8 -3.30 -2.48 -6.19
N PHE A 9 -3.59 -2.95 -4.97
CA PHE A 9 -4.96 -3.07 -4.49
C PHE A 9 -5.67 -1.71 -4.45
N MET A 10 -4.99 -0.66 -4.00
CA MET A 10 -5.55 0.70 -4.01
C MET A 10 -5.80 1.18 -5.44
N MET A 11 -4.84 0.98 -6.34
CA MET A 11 -4.98 1.30 -7.76
C MET A 11 -6.15 0.57 -8.42
N ALA A 12 -6.40 -0.67 -8.03
CA ALA A 12 -7.56 -1.45 -8.46
C ALA A 12 -8.90 -1.00 -7.83
N GLY A 13 -8.88 -0.04 -6.90
CA GLY A 13 -10.07 0.59 -6.31
C GLY A 13 -10.29 0.31 -4.82
N ALA A 14 -9.39 -0.39 -4.14
CA ALA A 14 -9.51 -0.60 -2.70
C ALA A 14 -9.26 0.71 -1.93
N THR A 15 -10.19 1.09 -1.05
CA THR A 15 -9.99 2.25 -0.16
C THR A 15 -9.11 1.94 1.06
N ALA A 16 -9.02 0.66 1.43
CA ALA A 16 -8.17 0.16 2.50
C ALA A 16 -7.74 -1.29 2.18
N VAL A 17 -6.60 -1.72 2.72
CA VAL A 17 -6.07 -3.07 2.51
C VAL A 17 -5.72 -3.71 3.84
N THR A 18 -6.24 -4.92 4.08
CA THR A 18 -6.03 -5.66 5.33
C THR A 18 -4.83 -6.60 5.20
N VAL A 19 -3.94 -6.58 6.20
CA VAL A 19 -2.77 -7.48 6.29
C VAL A 19 -3.02 -8.52 7.37
N GLY A 20 -3.27 -9.77 6.98
CA GLY A 20 -3.56 -10.88 7.90
C GLY A 20 -2.37 -11.83 8.06
N THR A 21 -2.28 -12.80 7.14
CA THR A 21 -1.32 -13.91 7.22
C THR A 21 0.14 -13.46 7.32
N ALA A 22 0.51 -12.34 6.68
CA ALA A 22 1.89 -11.83 6.72
C ALA A 22 2.35 -11.49 8.15
N ASN A 23 1.43 -11.04 9.02
CA ASN A 23 1.75 -10.68 10.40
C ASN A 23 2.15 -11.88 11.27
N PHE A 24 1.75 -13.11 10.91
CA PHE A 24 2.17 -14.31 11.64
C PHE A 24 3.64 -14.68 11.40
N HIS A 25 4.18 -14.30 10.25
CA HIS A 25 5.59 -14.52 9.93
C HIS A 25 6.45 -13.32 10.33
N ASN A 26 5.97 -12.11 10.06
CA ASN A 26 6.62 -10.86 10.44
C ASN A 26 5.61 -9.92 11.14
N PRO A 27 5.70 -9.72 12.47
CA PRO A 27 4.79 -8.83 13.18
C PRO A 27 4.91 -7.35 12.77
N TYR A 28 6.00 -6.96 12.11
CA TYR A 28 6.21 -5.60 11.58
C TYR A 28 5.75 -5.43 10.13
N ALA A 29 5.22 -6.48 9.49
CA ALA A 29 4.83 -6.44 8.08
C ALA A 29 3.92 -5.24 7.75
N THR A 30 2.95 -4.94 8.64
CA THR A 30 2.04 -3.80 8.43
C THR A 30 2.77 -2.46 8.48
N GLU A 31 3.72 -2.28 9.41
CA GLU A 31 4.52 -1.04 9.52
C GLU A 31 5.47 -0.88 8.32
N GLU A 32 6.11 -1.96 7.90
CA GLU A 32 6.99 -1.99 6.73
C GLU A 32 6.23 -1.65 5.44
N ILE A 33 5.01 -2.17 5.28
CA ILE A 33 4.13 -1.84 4.16
C ILE A 33 3.80 -0.34 4.16
N VAL A 34 3.42 0.24 5.31
CA VAL A 34 3.12 1.68 5.40
C VAL A 34 4.35 2.52 5.02
N LYS A 35 5.53 2.19 5.53
CA LYS A 35 6.78 2.87 5.17
C LYS A 35 7.10 2.77 3.67
N GLY A 36 6.86 1.60 3.07
CA GLY A 36 7.03 1.41 1.63
C GLY A 36 6.03 2.23 0.81
N ILE A 37 4.77 2.33 1.25
CA ILE A 37 3.77 3.21 0.63
C ILE A 37 4.21 4.67 0.69
N GLU A 38 4.66 5.15 1.85
CA GLU A 38 5.19 6.51 1.98
C GLU A 38 6.40 6.76 1.06
N ALA A 39 7.31 5.78 0.96
CA ALA A 39 8.48 5.88 0.10
C ALA A 39 8.08 5.96 -1.38
N TYR A 40 7.12 5.13 -1.81
CA TYR A 40 6.54 5.19 -3.14
C TYR A 40 5.92 6.56 -3.42
N MET A 41 5.09 7.06 -2.50
CA MET A 41 4.46 8.37 -2.64
C MET A 41 5.49 9.49 -2.80
N ARG A 42 6.58 9.48 -2.01
CA ARG A 42 7.68 10.44 -2.15
C ARG A 42 8.40 10.30 -3.49
N GLN A 43 8.68 9.08 -3.92
CA GLN A 43 9.38 8.79 -5.18
C GLN A 43 8.60 9.30 -6.40
N TYR A 44 7.28 9.15 -6.39
CA TYR A 44 6.40 9.53 -7.51
C TYR A 44 5.70 10.87 -7.31
N GLN A 45 6.08 11.63 -6.28
CA GLN A 45 5.52 12.95 -5.96
C GLN A 45 4.00 12.93 -5.79
N VAL A 46 3.49 11.86 -5.19
CA VAL A 46 2.08 11.69 -4.82
C VAL A 46 1.87 12.32 -3.46
N GLU A 47 1.15 13.44 -3.40
CA GLU A 47 0.87 14.14 -2.14
C GLU A 47 -0.28 13.50 -1.35
N ASP A 48 -1.25 12.90 -2.04
CA ASP A 48 -2.43 12.27 -1.43
C ASP A 48 -2.63 10.86 -2.00
N ILE A 49 -2.65 9.87 -1.11
CA ILE A 49 -2.88 8.46 -1.44
C ILE A 49 -4.22 8.24 -2.17
N ASN A 50 -5.22 9.10 -1.92
CA ASN A 50 -6.52 9.01 -2.58
C ASN A 50 -6.42 9.19 -4.10
N SER A 51 -5.38 9.88 -4.59
CA SER A 51 -5.16 10.04 -6.03
C SER A 51 -4.76 8.73 -6.73
N LEU A 52 -4.30 7.73 -5.97
CA LEU A 52 -3.97 6.41 -6.50
C LEU A 52 -5.17 5.47 -6.52
N ILE A 53 -6.26 5.77 -5.83
CA ILE A 53 -7.39 4.84 -5.70
C ILE A 53 -8.16 4.75 -7.02
N GLY A 54 -8.28 3.55 -7.59
CA GLY A 54 -9.11 3.28 -8.78
C GLY A 54 -8.58 3.86 -10.09
N ILE A 55 -7.26 4.10 -10.19
CA ILE A 55 -6.64 4.66 -11.40
C ILE A 55 -6.51 3.66 -12.55
N VAL A 56 -6.51 2.36 -12.27
CA VAL A 56 -6.53 1.30 -13.29
C VAL A 56 -7.97 0.76 -13.45
N LYS A 57 -8.37 0.56 -14.70
CA LYS A 57 -9.70 0.06 -15.12
C LYS A 57 -9.56 -1.19 -15.97
#